data_AF-A0A519UVC7-F1
#
_entry.id   AF-A0A519UVC7-F1
#
_cell.length_a   1.000
_cell.length_b   1.000
_cell.length_c   1.000
_cell.angle_alpha   90.00
_cell.angle_beta   90.00
_cell.angle_gamma   90.00
#
_symmetry.space_group_name_H-M   'P 1'
#
loop_
_entity.id
_entity.type
_entity.pdbx_description
1 polymer ?
#
loop_
_entity_poly.entity_id
_entity_poly.type
_entity_poly.pdbx_seq_one_letter_code
_entity_poly.pdbx_strand_id
1 'polypeptide(L)'
;MKKYIPYLLFCLSVFSIAFIRNERINIDYHYQRSASDYNAYTVFLTNQGKTPSYEFELVSNKPLDKINSITIKQQDKTYKIAYELVKLPFLSDDKTLKSITAKVNLDKFFATAKTCDGIVIFNVADGNKIELPILPCKIREASKN
;
A
#
# COMPACT_ATOMS: atom_id res chain seq x y z
N MET A 1 -6.77 34.93 -40.34
CA MET A 1 -6.04 33.94 -39.49
C MET A 1 -5.98 34.29 -37.99
N LYS A 2 -6.71 35.30 -37.48
CA LYS A 2 -6.67 35.68 -36.04
C LYS A 2 -7.78 35.06 -35.16
N LYS A 3 -8.77 34.38 -35.75
CA LYS A 3 -9.97 33.87 -35.05
C LYS A 3 -9.77 32.55 -34.29
N TYR A 4 -8.69 31.81 -34.57
CA TYR A 4 -8.44 30.48 -33.99
C TYR A 4 -7.38 30.48 -32.87
N ILE A 5 -6.66 31.59 -32.70
CA ILE A 5 -5.65 31.77 -31.64
C ILE A 5 -6.23 31.59 -30.22
N PRO A 6 -7.42 32.12 -29.87
CA PRO A 6 -7.95 31.92 -28.51
C PRO A 6 -8.37 30.47 -28.25
N TYR A 7 -8.80 29.73 -29.28
CA TYR A 7 -9.17 28.31 -29.15
C TYR A 7 -7.93 27.41 -28.98
N LEU A 8 -6.82 27.75 -29.64
CA LEU A 8 -5.56 27.00 -29.50
C LEU A 8 -4.96 27.16 -28.09
N LEU A 9 -5.05 28.37 -27.52
CA LEU A 9 -4.60 28.66 -26.15
C LEU A 9 -5.48 27.98 -25.09
N PHE A 10 -6.79 27.85 -25.34
CA PHE A 10 -7.70 27.10 -24.47
C PHE A 10 -7.40 25.59 -24.49
N CYS A 11 -7.09 25.00 -25.65
CA CYS A 11 -6.68 23.60 -25.70
C CYS A 11 -5.35 23.34 -24.96
N LEU A 12 -4.39 24.26 -25.06
CA LEU A 12 -3.10 24.16 -24.35
C LEU A 12 -3.24 24.29 -22.83
N SER A 13 -4.19 25.09 -22.32
CA SER A 13 -4.42 25.22 -20.88
C SER A 13 -5.16 24.03 -20.27
N VAL A 14 -6.04 23.36 -21.03
CA VAL A 14 -6.76 22.17 -20.56
C VAL A 14 -5.84 20.95 -20.46
N PHE A 15 -4.80 20.84 -21.30
CA PHE A 15 -3.83 19.74 -21.23
C PHE A 15 -2.90 19.80 -20.00
N SER A 16 -2.64 20.99 -19.46
CA SER A 16 -1.74 21.17 -18.31
C SER A 16 -2.35 20.73 -16.96
N ILE A 17 -3.67 20.57 -16.89
CA ILE A 17 -4.39 20.22 -15.65
C ILE A 17 -4.53 18.69 -15.48
N ALA A 18 -4.21 17.90 -16.51
CA ALA A 18 -4.51 16.47 -16.55
C ALA A 18 -3.41 15.53 -15.99
N PHE A 19 -2.29 16.05 -15.48
CA PHE A 19 -1.20 15.22 -14.96
C PHE A 19 -1.00 15.38 -13.44
N ILE A 20 -2.06 15.17 -12.66
CA ILE A 20 -1.85 14.64 -11.30
C ILE A 20 -1.48 13.17 -11.50
N ARG A 21 -0.17 12.90 -11.54
CA ARG A 21 0.38 11.56 -11.68
C ARG A 21 0.01 10.80 -10.40
N ASN A 22 -0.97 9.90 -10.48
CA ASN A 22 -1.31 8.97 -9.41
C ASN A 22 -0.15 7.96 -9.27
N GLU A 23 0.94 8.40 -8.67
CA GLU A 23 2.12 7.57 -8.44
C GLU A 23 1.88 6.68 -7.22
N ARG A 24 2.13 5.39 -7.41
CA ARG A 24 2.11 4.34 -6.40
C ARG A 24 3.53 3.80 -6.30
N ILE A 25 4.28 4.29 -5.31
CA ILE A 25 5.71 4.02 -5.15
C ILE A 25 5.86 2.84 -4.19
N ASN A 26 6.53 1.76 -4.61
CA ASN A 26 6.87 0.64 -3.72
C ASN A 26 7.96 1.08 -2.73
N ILE A 27 7.67 0.98 -1.44
CA ILE A 27 8.59 1.37 -0.36
C ILE A 27 9.25 0.16 0.29
N ASP A 28 8.47 -0.90 0.48
CA ASP A 28 8.90 -2.09 1.21
C ASP A 28 8.17 -3.32 0.68
N TYR A 29 8.88 -4.44 0.59
CA TYR A 29 8.36 -5.68 0.03
C TYR A 29 8.99 -6.86 0.75
N HIS A 30 8.15 -7.77 1.24
CA HIS A 30 8.58 -9.02 1.83
C HIS A 30 7.66 -10.16 1.41
N TYR A 31 8.24 -11.34 1.28
CA TYR A 31 7.50 -12.55 0.95
C TYR A 31 8.01 -13.75 1.75
N GLN A 32 7.14 -14.73 1.88
CA GLN A 32 7.42 -16.04 2.44
C GLN A 32 6.83 -17.08 1.49
N ARG A 33 7.64 -18.08 1.13
CA ARG A 33 7.24 -19.18 0.27
C ARG A 33 7.65 -20.52 0.88
N SER A 34 6.74 -21.48 0.84
CA SER A 34 6.97 -22.89 1.14
C SER A 34 6.56 -23.75 -0.06
N ALA A 35 6.56 -25.08 0.11
CA ALA A 35 6.12 -26.00 -0.95
C ALA A 35 4.65 -25.80 -1.35
N SER A 36 3.78 -25.43 -0.41
CA SER A 36 2.33 -25.26 -0.64
C SER A 36 1.85 -23.82 -0.50
N ASP A 37 2.61 -22.95 0.17
CA ASP A 37 2.13 -21.63 0.58
C ASP A 37 2.99 -20.52 -0.03
N TYR A 38 2.32 -19.48 -0.49
CA TYR A 38 2.94 -18.23 -0.90
C TYR A 38 2.19 -17.08 -0.24
N ASN A 39 2.93 -16.22 0.45
CA ASN A 39 2.41 -14.97 0.98
C ASN A 39 3.42 -13.87 0.71
N ALA A 40 2.97 -12.71 0.27
CA ALA A 40 3.78 -11.52 0.11
C ALA A 40 2.98 -10.29 0.52
N TYR A 41 3.66 -9.25 0.98
CA TYR A 41 3.06 -7.93 1.01
C TYR A 41 3.97 -6.91 0.33
N THR A 42 3.33 -5.85 -0.15
CA THR A 42 4.01 -4.63 -0.59
C THR A 42 3.42 -3.42 0.14
N VAL A 43 4.28 -2.54 0.69
CA VAL A 43 3.88 -1.20 1.13
C VAL A 43 4.07 -0.24 -0.02
N PHE A 44 3.02 0.51 -0.35
CA PHE A 44 3.07 1.59 -1.31
C PHE A 44 2.85 2.94 -0.64
N LEU A 45 3.58 3.95 -1.12
CA LEU A 45 3.24 5.36 -0.93
C LEU A 45 2.38 5.78 -2.12
N THR A 46 1.20 6.32 -1.85
CA THR A 46 0.29 6.82 -2.87
C THR A 46 0.05 8.31 -2.71
N ASN A 47 0.19 9.04 -3.82
CA ASN A 47 -0.04 10.48 -3.88
C ASN A 47 -1.37 10.79 -4.59
N GLN A 48 -2.43 10.07 -4.23
CA GLN A 48 -3.79 10.32 -4.73
C GLN A 48 -4.42 11.52 -4.00
N GLY A 49 -3.98 12.74 -4.35
CA GLY A 49 -4.51 13.99 -3.81
C GLY A 49 -3.47 14.83 -3.06
N LYS A 50 -3.91 15.67 -2.13
CA LYS A 50 -3.04 16.62 -1.39
C LYS A 50 -2.23 15.99 -0.26
N THR A 51 -2.59 14.78 0.18
CA THR A 51 -1.97 14.12 1.34
C THR A 51 -1.48 12.74 0.94
N PRO A 52 -0.17 12.45 1.10
CA PRO A 52 0.37 11.11 0.89
C PRO A 52 -0.37 10.11 1.78
N SER A 53 -0.64 8.92 1.25
CA SER A 53 -1.21 7.83 2.02
C SER A 53 -0.46 6.52 1.77
N TYR A 54 -0.64 5.57 2.68
CA TYR A 54 0.02 4.27 2.58
C TYR A 54 -0.99 3.20 2.21
N GLU A 55 -0.57 2.26 1.38
CA GLU A 55 -1.34 1.07 1.06
C GLU A 55 -0.52 -0.18 1.34
N PHE A 56 -1.13 -1.16 1.99
CA PHE A 56 -0.61 -2.52 2.06
C PHE A 56 -1.34 -3.37 1.05
N GLU A 57 -0.62 -3.93 0.09
CA GLU A 57 -1.12 -4.96 -0.81
C GLU A 57 -0.64 -6.31 -0.31
N LEU A 58 -1.58 -7.16 0.13
CA LEU A 58 -1.30 -8.52 0.57
C LEU A 58 -1.64 -9.48 -0.56
N VAL A 59 -0.68 -10.31 -0.96
CA VAL A 59 -0.83 -11.32 -2.01
C VAL A 59 -0.66 -12.70 -1.40
N SER A 60 -1.55 -13.64 -1.74
CA SER A 60 -1.46 -15.03 -1.27
C SER A 60 -2.03 -16.00 -2.30
N ASN A 61 -1.56 -17.25 -2.26
CA ASN A 61 -2.22 -18.36 -2.95
C ASN A 61 -3.37 -18.99 -2.13
N LYS A 62 -3.60 -18.50 -0.90
CA LYS A 62 -4.75 -18.85 -0.06
C LYS A 62 -5.90 -17.84 -0.25
N PRO A 63 -7.14 -18.19 0.12
CA PRO A 63 -8.27 -17.25 0.09
C PRO A 63 -7.99 -15.96 0.89
N LEU A 64 -8.26 -14.81 0.26
CA LEU A 64 -8.07 -13.46 0.82
C LEU A 64 -9.37 -12.64 0.73
N ASP A 65 -10.48 -13.20 1.18
CA ASP A 65 -11.79 -12.56 1.04
C ASP A 65 -11.95 -11.33 1.95
N LYS A 66 -11.23 -11.31 3.07
CA LYS A 66 -11.31 -10.25 4.07
C LYS A 66 -10.04 -10.17 4.91
N ILE A 67 -9.62 -8.95 5.24
CA ILE A 67 -8.73 -8.68 6.36
C ILE A 67 -9.60 -8.39 7.59
N ASN A 68 -9.39 -9.10 8.69
CA ASN A 68 -10.05 -8.88 9.98
C ASN A 68 -9.30 -7.83 10.82
N SER A 69 -7.97 -7.82 10.76
CA SER A 69 -7.15 -6.78 11.38
C SER A 69 -5.74 -6.75 10.81
N ILE A 70 -5.14 -5.57 10.81
CA ILE A 70 -3.71 -5.38 10.57
C ILE A 70 -3.07 -4.92 11.87
N THR A 71 -2.01 -5.61 12.30
CA THR A 71 -1.20 -5.19 13.45
C THR A 71 0.26 -5.16 13.08
N ILE A 72 1.01 -4.24 13.67
CA ILE A 72 2.48 -4.21 13.58
C ILE A 72 3.03 -4.46 14.97
N LYS A 73 3.91 -5.44 15.10
CA LYS A 73 4.68 -5.71 16.31
C LYS A 73 6.08 -5.18 16.16
N GLN A 74 6.57 -4.50 17.19
CA GLN A 74 7.95 -4.04 17.27
C GLN A 74 8.39 -4.14 18.72
N GLN A 75 9.42 -4.98 18.97
CA GLN A 75 9.85 -5.34 20.32
C GLN A 75 8.62 -5.82 21.15
N ASP A 76 8.41 -5.25 22.34
CA ASP A 76 7.30 -5.62 23.22
C ASP A 76 5.99 -4.86 22.93
N LYS A 77 5.97 -4.03 21.88
CA LYS A 77 4.81 -3.20 21.53
C LYS A 77 4.06 -3.77 20.35
N THR A 78 2.73 -3.73 20.44
CA THR A 78 1.82 -4.10 19.36
C THR A 78 0.93 -2.91 19.01
N TYR A 79 0.87 -2.58 17.73
CA TYR A 79 0.12 -1.44 17.21
C TYR A 79 -0.99 -1.97 16.30
N LYS A 80 -2.25 -1.64 16.64
CA LYS A 80 -3.38 -1.90 15.76
C LYS A 80 -3.45 -0.80 14.70
N ILE A 81 -3.42 -1.20 13.45
CA ILE A 81 -3.42 -0.28 12.30
C ILE A 81 -4.85 -0.13 11.80
N ALA A 82 -5.33 1.12 11.73
CA ALA A 82 -6.60 1.42 11.10
C ALA A 82 -6.44 1.33 9.59
N TYR A 83 -7.43 0.74 8.91
CA TYR A 83 -7.37 0.56 7.47
C TYR A 83 -8.75 0.64 6.82
N GLU A 84 -8.73 0.91 5.51
CA GLU A 84 -9.88 0.86 4.61
C GLU A 84 -9.50 -0.03 3.41
N LEU A 85 -10.42 -0.89 2.96
CA LEU A 85 -10.16 -1.73 1.80
C LEU A 85 -10.27 -0.92 0.51
N VAL A 86 -9.28 -1.05 -0.36
CA VAL A 86 -9.25 -0.40 -1.67
C VAL A 86 -9.41 -1.47 -2.74
N LYS A 87 -10.38 -1.26 -3.64
CA LYS A 87 -10.56 -2.13 -4.80
C LYS A 87 -9.59 -1.71 -5.90
N LEU A 88 -8.48 -2.42 -6.01
CA LEU A 88 -7.53 -2.28 -7.11
C LEU A 88 -7.52 -3.55 -7.96
N PRO A 89 -7.38 -3.44 -9.29
CA PRO A 89 -7.14 -4.59 -10.12
C PRO A 89 -5.78 -5.20 -9.75
N PHE A 90 -5.76 -6.51 -9.54
CA PHE A 90 -4.52 -7.27 -9.37
C PHE A 90 -4.25 -8.07 -10.63
N LEU A 91 -3.10 -7.79 -11.24
CA LEU A 91 -2.64 -8.46 -12.45
C LEU A 91 -1.46 -9.36 -12.07
N SER A 92 -1.63 -10.65 -12.28
CA SER A 92 -0.57 -11.65 -12.11
C SER A 92 -0.72 -12.72 -13.18
N ASP A 93 0.41 -13.19 -13.70
CA ASP A 93 0.44 -14.33 -14.61
C ASP A 93 0.06 -15.63 -13.88
N ASP A 94 0.25 -15.68 -12.55
CA ASP A 94 -0.17 -16.78 -11.71
C ASP A 94 -1.63 -16.60 -11.23
N LYS A 95 -2.53 -17.37 -11.84
CA LYS A 95 -3.97 -17.34 -11.55
C LYS A 95 -4.32 -17.85 -10.14
N THR A 96 -3.40 -18.55 -9.48
CA THR A 96 -3.61 -19.03 -8.11
C THR A 96 -3.45 -17.90 -7.10
N LEU A 97 -2.73 -16.83 -7.45
CA LEU A 97 -2.53 -15.69 -6.57
C LEU A 97 -3.78 -14.81 -6.52
N LYS A 98 -4.10 -14.39 -5.30
CA LYS A 98 -5.12 -13.41 -4.97
C LYS A 98 -4.44 -12.24 -4.25
N SER A 99 -5.06 -11.07 -4.34
CA SER A 99 -4.56 -9.87 -3.69
C SER A 99 -5.71 -9.12 -3.00
N ILE A 100 -5.40 -8.53 -1.86
CA ILE A 100 -6.24 -7.57 -1.18
C ILE A 100 -5.41 -6.34 -0.79
N THR A 101 -5.91 -5.16 -1.14
CA THR A 101 -5.25 -3.90 -0.84
C THR A 101 -6.00 -3.14 0.24
N ALA A 102 -5.26 -2.66 1.23
CA ALA A 102 -5.77 -1.87 2.33
C ALA A 102 -5.01 -0.54 2.43
N LYS A 103 -5.72 0.57 2.35
CA LYS A 103 -5.19 1.89 2.72
C LYS A 103 -5.05 1.95 4.23
N VAL A 104 -3.87 2.29 4.74
CA VAL A 104 -3.53 2.21 6.17
C VAL A 104 -3.17 3.59 6.74
N ASN A 105 -3.54 3.83 8.00
CA ASN A 105 -3.04 4.96 8.77
C ASN A 105 -1.89 4.50 9.68
N LEU A 106 -0.69 5.03 9.43
CA LEU A 106 0.53 4.68 10.17
C LEU A 106 0.99 5.79 11.13
N ASP A 107 0.23 6.87 11.32
CA ASP A 107 0.65 8.05 12.09
C ASP A 107 0.97 7.68 13.54
N LYS A 108 0.04 6.95 14.18
CA LYS A 108 0.21 6.47 15.57
C LYS A 108 1.41 5.54 15.69
N PHE A 109 1.62 4.69 14.70
CA PHE A 109 2.74 3.77 14.68
C PHE A 109 4.07 4.53 14.60
N PHE A 110 4.20 5.46 13.65
CA PHE A 110 5.43 6.23 13.47
C PHE A 110 5.72 7.21 14.59
N ALA A 111 4.72 7.74 15.30
CA ALA A 111 4.93 8.57 16.47
C ALA A 111 5.68 7.83 17.59
N THR A 112 5.56 6.50 17.64
CA THR A 112 6.06 5.68 18.76
C THR A 112 7.16 4.68 18.39
N ALA A 113 7.25 4.29 17.11
CA ALA A 113 8.20 3.30 16.64
C ALA A 113 9.65 3.83 16.72
N LYS A 114 10.53 3.06 17.35
CA LYS A 114 11.92 3.48 17.62
C LYS A 114 12.96 2.65 16.86
N THR A 115 12.64 1.42 16.49
CA THR A 115 13.55 0.54 15.75
C THR A 115 13.13 0.40 14.29
N CYS A 116 14.04 -0.12 13.44
CA CYS A 116 13.70 -0.43 12.06
C CYS A 116 13.20 -1.87 11.86
N ASP A 117 13.31 -2.75 12.86
CA ASP A 117 12.77 -4.09 12.74
C ASP A 117 11.35 -4.17 13.33
N GLY A 118 10.49 -4.88 12.63
CA GLY A 118 9.14 -5.20 13.08
C GLY A 118 8.55 -6.37 12.31
N ILE A 119 7.39 -6.84 12.75
CA ILE A 119 6.59 -7.84 12.07
C ILE A 119 5.21 -7.24 11.79
N VAL A 120 4.79 -7.21 10.53
CA VAL A 120 3.40 -6.96 10.18
C VAL A 120 2.63 -8.28 10.23
N ILE A 121 1.45 -8.22 10.83
CA ILE A 121 0.57 -9.36 11.04
C ILE A 121 -0.78 -9.02 10.42
N PHE A 122 -1.14 -9.78 9.40
CA PHE A 122 -2.47 -9.76 8.79
C PHE A 122 -3.27 -10.93 9.35
N ASN A 123 -4.32 -10.63 10.11
CA ASN A 123 -5.34 -11.62 10.44
C ASN A 123 -6.39 -11.54 9.34
N VAL A 124 -6.51 -12.59 8.53
CA VAL A 124 -7.45 -12.67 7.40
C VAL A 124 -8.63 -13.58 7.75
N ALA A 125 -9.53 -13.82 6.79
CA ALA A 125 -10.68 -14.69 6.98
C ALA A 125 -10.29 -16.09 7.51
N ASP A 126 -11.23 -16.73 8.21
CA ASP A 126 -11.11 -18.09 8.75
C ASP A 126 -9.99 -18.30 9.79
N GLY A 127 -9.56 -17.21 10.44
CA GLY A 127 -8.54 -17.26 11.50
C GLY A 127 -7.11 -17.43 10.99
N ASN A 128 -6.90 -17.41 9.67
CA ASN A 128 -5.58 -17.45 9.08
C ASN A 128 -4.78 -16.19 9.45
N LYS A 129 -3.50 -16.40 9.74
CA LYS A 129 -2.56 -15.37 10.15
C LYS A 129 -1.36 -15.39 9.24
N ILE A 130 -1.02 -14.23 8.66
CA ILE A 130 0.16 -14.05 7.83
C ILE A 130 1.07 -13.06 8.56
N GLU A 131 2.28 -13.50 8.87
CA GLU A 131 3.29 -12.72 9.57
C GLU A 131 4.49 -12.53 8.65
N LEU A 132 4.82 -11.27 8.37
CA LEU A 132 5.95 -10.93 7.49
C LEU A 132 6.77 -9.83 8.15
N PRO A 133 8.10 -9.83 7.97
CA PRO A 133 8.96 -8.75 8.47
C PRO A 133 8.59 -7.43 7.79
N ILE A 134 8.70 -6.33 8.52
CA ILE A 134 8.48 -4.96 8.02
C ILE A 134 9.63 -4.06 8.45
N LEU A 135 9.94 -3.07 7.60
CA LEU A 135 10.99 -2.07 7.85
C LEU A 135 10.41 -0.66 8.05
N PRO A 136 9.93 -0.30 9.27
CA PRO A 136 9.30 0.99 9.54
C PRO A 136 10.17 2.21 9.23
N CYS A 137 11.50 2.07 9.32
CA CYS A 137 12.39 3.20 9.00
C CYS A 137 12.32 3.57 7.52
N LYS A 138 12.30 2.59 6.61
CA LYS A 138 12.14 2.83 5.16
C LYS A 138 10.82 3.52 4.85
N ILE A 139 9.73 3.06 5.49
CA ILE A 139 8.39 3.63 5.29
C ILE A 139 8.31 5.07 5.80
N ARG A 140 8.99 5.37 6.93
CA ARG A 140 9.09 6.73 7.49
C ARG A 140 9.95 7.65 6.64
N GLU A 141 11.06 7.16 6.10
CA GLU A 141 11.92 7.95 5.19
C GLU A 141 11.17 8.33 3.92
N ALA A 142 10.39 7.41 3.35
CA ALA A 142 9.59 7.67 2.16
C ALA A 142 8.53 8.77 2.35
N SER A 143 7.98 8.99 3.56
CA SER A 143 7.05 10.11 3.81
C SER A 143 7.67 11.49 3.91
N LYS A 144 9.00 11.59 3.99
CA LYS A 144 9.69 12.87 4.11
C LYS A 144 10.05 13.49 2.76
N ASN A 145 9.88 12.73 1.68
CA ASN A 145 10.12 13.14 0.30
C ASN A 145 8.82 13.56 -0.37
#